data_AF-A0A355F4E6-F1
#
_entry.id   AF-A0A355F4E6-F1
#
_cell.length_a   1.000
_cell.length_b   1.000
_cell.length_c   1.000
_cell.angle_alpha   90.00
_cell.angle_beta   90.00
_cell.angle_gamma   90.00
#
_symmetry.space_group_name_H-M   'P 1'
#
loop_
_entity.id
_entity.type
_entity.pdbx_description
1 polymer ?
#
loop_
_entity_poly.entity_id
_entity_poly.type
_entity_poly.pdbx_seq_one_letter_code
_entity_poly.pdbx_strand_id
1 'polypeptide(L)'
;ARAILATPDLPPHRAVEALEGLAGEELLLLMAQGDDGVRGQVRRVLTELRALELNIRGADLVAAGFAQGPEIGRTLAAVRRARLDGLVEEGREAELAFALGTRG
;
A
#
# COMPACT_ATOMS: atom_id res chain seq x y z
N ALA A 1 20.30 1.43 7.44
CA ALA A 1 19.33 0.77 6.53
C ALA A 1 17.99 0.64 7.26
N ARG A 2 16.85 0.70 6.54
CA ARG A 2 15.51 0.70 7.14
C ARG A 2 15.20 -0.62 7.83
N ALA A 3 15.51 -0.71 9.13
CA ALA A 3 15.47 -1.95 9.93
C ALA A 3 14.12 -2.70 9.83
N ILE A 4 13.02 -1.99 9.62
CA ILE A 4 11.69 -2.58 9.46
C ILE A 4 11.60 -3.59 8.30
N LEU A 5 12.40 -3.41 7.24
CA LEU A 5 12.40 -4.30 6.07
C LEU A 5 13.00 -5.68 6.37
N ALA A 6 13.78 -5.80 7.46
CA ALA A 6 14.31 -7.08 7.91
C ALA A 6 13.36 -7.82 8.86
N THR A 7 12.23 -7.21 9.23
CA THR A 7 11.24 -7.82 10.11
C THR A 7 10.59 -9.02 9.39
N PRO A 8 10.62 -10.23 9.98
CA PRO A 8 9.86 -11.36 9.48
C PRO A 8 8.37 -11.04 9.39
N ASP A 9 7.70 -11.59 8.38
CA ASP A 9 6.25 -11.43 8.17
C ASP A 9 5.76 -9.98 8.12
N LEU A 10 6.63 -9.05 7.71
CA LEU A 10 6.28 -7.65 7.51
C LEU A 10 5.09 -7.55 6.54
N PRO A 11 3.98 -6.89 6.94
CA PRO A 11 2.85 -6.66 6.05
C PRO A 11 3.30 -5.94 4.78
N PRO A 12 2.84 -6.35 3.58
CA PRO A 12 3.24 -5.74 2.32
C PRO A 12 3.07 -4.22 2.29
N HIS A 13 2.00 -3.66 2.87
CA HIS A 13 1.83 -2.21 2.91
C HIS A 13 2.94 -1.49 3.67
N ARG A 14 3.47 -2.09 4.74
CA ARG A 14 4.58 -1.51 5.51
C ARG A 14 5.88 -1.52 4.73
N ALA A 15 6.12 -2.54 3.91
CA ALA A 15 7.27 -2.56 3.01
C ALA A 15 7.19 -1.43 1.97
N VAL A 16 5.99 -1.22 1.40
CA VAL A 16 5.73 -0.12 0.44
C VAL A 16 5.93 1.24 1.11
N GLU A 17 5.28 1.52 2.24
CA GLU A 17 5.46 2.76 3.00
C GLU A 17 6.91 2.98 3.44
N ALA A 18 7.60 1.90 3.80
CA ALA A 18 9.01 1.92 4.12
C ALA A 18 9.90 2.13 2.90
N LEU A 19 9.40 2.22 1.67
CA LEU A 19 10.21 2.56 0.49
C LEU A 19 9.67 3.77 -0.26
N GLU A 20 8.48 4.25 0.11
CA GLU A 20 7.91 5.50 -0.38
C GLU A 20 8.82 6.69 -0.01
N GLY A 21 8.97 7.61 -0.97
CA GLY A 21 9.79 8.81 -0.84
C GLY A 21 11.30 8.61 -0.98
N LEU A 22 11.78 7.37 -1.12
CA LEU A 22 13.21 7.13 -1.36
C LEU A 22 13.63 7.47 -2.80
N ALA A 23 14.77 8.12 -2.92
CA ALA A 23 15.47 8.33 -4.19
C ALA A 23 16.08 7.02 -4.73
N GLY A 24 16.45 7.03 -6.00
CA GLY A 24 17.04 5.86 -6.67
C GLY A 24 18.34 5.40 -6.01
N GLU A 25 19.19 6.33 -5.58
CA GLU A 25 20.46 6.08 -4.92
C GLU A 25 20.26 5.43 -3.53
N GLU A 26 19.22 5.84 -2.80
CA GLU A 26 18.87 5.25 -1.51
C GLU A 26 18.38 3.81 -1.68
N LEU A 27 17.58 3.54 -2.72
CA LEU A 27 17.17 2.18 -3.08
C LEU A 27 18.38 1.32 -3.50
N LEU A 28 19.31 1.86 -4.27
CA LEU A 28 20.56 1.18 -4.64
C LEU A 28 21.41 0.86 -3.41
N LEU A 29 21.51 1.79 -2.46
CA LEU A 29 22.23 1.56 -1.21
C LEU A 29 21.60 0.44 -0.38
N LEU A 30 20.26 0.42 -0.27
CA LEU A 30 19.52 -0.66 0.39
C LEU A 30 19.76 -2.00 -0.30
N MET A 31 19.80 -2.03 -1.63
CA MET A 31 20.09 -3.25 -2.39
C MET A 31 21.53 -3.73 -2.22
N ALA A 32 22.49 -2.81 -2.10
CA ALA A 32 23.90 -3.13 -1.96
C ALA A 32 24.29 -3.58 -0.54
N GLN A 33 23.67 -2.99 0.50
CA GLN A 33 24.05 -3.20 1.90
C GLN A 33 23.06 -4.05 2.69
N GLY A 34 21.80 -4.17 2.24
CA GLY A 34 20.78 -4.95 2.93
C GLY A 34 21.05 -6.45 2.84
N ASP A 35 20.58 -7.21 3.83
CA ASP A 35 20.57 -8.68 3.77
C ASP A 35 19.57 -9.21 2.71
N ASP A 36 19.48 -10.52 2.57
CA ASP A 36 18.56 -11.15 1.61
C ASP A 36 17.08 -10.80 1.87
N GLY A 37 16.70 -10.59 3.13
CA GLY A 37 15.34 -10.16 3.49
C GLY A 37 15.04 -8.76 2.98
N VAL A 38 15.94 -7.80 3.27
CA VAL A 38 15.82 -6.42 2.79
C VAL A 38 15.83 -6.36 1.27
N ARG A 39 16.77 -7.06 0.60
CA ARG A 39 16.83 -7.12 -0.87
C ARG A 39 15.57 -7.73 -1.47
N GLY A 40 15.04 -8.77 -0.85
CA GLY A 40 13.79 -9.42 -1.24
C GLY A 40 12.60 -8.46 -1.17
N GLN A 41 12.47 -7.72 -0.06
CA GLN A 41 11.40 -6.72 0.11
C GLN A 41 11.51 -5.57 -0.90
N VAL A 42 12.72 -5.04 -1.12
CA VAL A 42 12.93 -3.97 -2.11
C VAL A 42 12.55 -4.44 -3.51
N ARG A 43 13.01 -5.64 -3.92
CA ARG A 43 12.65 -6.22 -5.21
C ARG A 43 11.14 -6.35 -5.35
N ARG A 44 10.50 -7.02 -4.38
CA ARG A 44 9.05 -7.26 -4.37
C ARG A 44 8.25 -5.96 -4.48
N VAL A 45 8.62 -4.94 -3.71
CA VAL A 45 7.94 -3.64 -3.79
C VAL A 45 8.09 -3.02 -5.17
N LEU A 46 9.29 -3.03 -5.75
CA LEU A 46 9.54 -2.41 -7.05
C LEU A 46 8.88 -3.14 -8.22
N THR A 47 8.75 -4.47 -8.16
CA THR A 47 8.25 -5.28 -9.28
C THR A 47 6.79 -5.68 -9.17
N GLU A 48 6.23 -5.78 -7.96
CA GLU A 48 4.89 -6.31 -7.73
C GLU A 48 3.97 -5.28 -7.06
N LEU A 49 4.40 -4.69 -5.94
CA LEU A 49 3.47 -3.95 -5.07
C LEU A 49 3.29 -2.48 -5.47
N ARG A 50 4.30 -1.84 -6.06
CA ARG A 50 4.25 -0.42 -6.42
C ARG A 50 3.25 -0.11 -7.53
N ALA A 51 2.96 -1.08 -8.40
CA ALA A 51 2.01 -0.94 -9.49
C ALA A 51 0.53 -1.02 -9.04
N LEU A 52 0.26 -1.34 -7.77
CA LEU A 52 -1.10 -1.45 -7.25
C LEU A 52 -1.78 -0.09 -7.21
N GLU A 53 -2.83 0.05 -8.04
CA GLU A 53 -3.77 1.16 -8.05
C GLU A 53 -5.14 0.70 -7.53
N LEU A 54 -5.92 1.64 -7.00
CA LEU A 54 -7.31 1.39 -6.63
C LEU A 54 -8.23 1.59 -7.83
N ASN A 55 -9.28 0.79 -7.89
CA ASN A 55 -10.39 0.92 -8.83
C ASN A 55 -11.42 1.97 -8.38
N ILE A 56 -11.42 2.35 -7.10
CA ILE A 56 -12.19 3.47 -6.56
C ILE A 56 -11.39 4.78 -6.52
N ARG A 57 -12.09 5.90 -6.67
CA ARG A 57 -11.57 7.26 -6.53
C ARG A 57 -12.35 8.02 -5.47
N GLY A 58 -11.84 9.20 -5.09
CA GLY A 58 -12.54 10.06 -4.11
C GLY A 58 -13.96 10.42 -4.51
N ALA A 59 -14.23 10.56 -5.82
CA ALA A 59 -15.57 10.79 -6.35
C ALA A 59 -16.55 9.67 -6.01
N ASP A 60 -16.09 8.42 -5.95
CA ASP A 60 -16.93 7.28 -5.58
C ASP A 60 -17.34 7.34 -4.11
N LEU A 61 -16.42 7.76 -3.23
CA LEU A 61 -16.73 7.97 -1.81
C LEU A 61 -17.72 9.12 -1.61
N VAL A 62 -17.56 10.23 -2.35
CA VAL A 62 -18.53 11.34 -2.33
C VAL A 62 -19.91 10.89 -2.80
N ALA A 63 -19.97 10.11 -3.88
CA ALA A 63 -21.23 9.54 -4.37
C ALA A 63 -21.89 8.60 -3.36
N ALA A 64 -21.10 7.91 -2.53
CA ALA A 64 -21.56 7.08 -1.43
C ALA A 64 -21.90 7.87 -0.15
N GLY A 65 -21.80 9.20 -0.16
CA GLY A 65 -22.23 10.07 0.94
C GLY A 65 -21.10 10.62 1.83
N PHE A 66 -19.82 10.41 1.48
CA PHE A 66 -18.72 11.04 2.21
C PHE A 66 -18.72 12.56 2.00
N ALA A 67 -18.55 13.31 3.08
CA ALA A 67 -18.22 14.72 3.00
C ALA A 67 -16.84 14.90 2.36
N GLN A 68 -16.70 15.91 1.49
CA GLN A 68 -15.40 16.27 0.93
C GLN A 68 -14.45 16.70 2.05
N GLY A 69 -13.23 16.15 2.04
CA GLY A 69 -12.22 16.47 3.04
C GLY A 69 -11.13 15.42 3.18
N PRO A 70 -10.22 15.58 4.15
CA PRO A 70 -9.06 14.71 4.35
C PRO A 70 -9.44 13.26 4.72
N GLU A 71 -10.68 13.02 5.17
CA GLU A 71 -11.18 11.66 5.44
C GLU A 71 -11.20 10.80 4.16
N ILE A 72 -11.52 11.38 3.00
CA ILE A 72 -11.49 10.65 1.71
C ILE A 72 -10.10 10.07 1.46
N GLY A 73 -9.05 10.89 1.59
CA GLY A 73 -7.67 10.45 1.42
C GLY A 73 -7.26 9.37 2.43
N ARG A 74 -7.69 9.52 3.70
CA ARG A 74 -7.44 8.53 4.75
C ARG A 74 -8.12 7.19 4.46
N THR A 75 -9.38 7.22 4.00
CA THR A 75 -10.11 6.01 3.62
C THR A 75 -9.48 5.33 2.40
N LEU A 76 -9.15 6.08 1.35
CA LEU A 76 -8.45 5.51 0.19
C LEU A 76 -7.10 4.91 0.56
N ALA A 77 -6.33 5.56 1.45
CA ALA A 77 -5.08 5.00 1.96
C ALA A 77 -5.32 3.70 2.75
N ALA A 78 -6.38 3.63 3.56
CA ALA A 78 -6.75 2.41 4.29
C ALA A 78 -7.15 1.26 3.35
N VAL A 79 -7.93 1.55 2.30
CA VAL A 79 -8.29 0.57 1.26
C VAL A 79 -7.03 0.08 0.54
N ARG A 80 -6.12 0.98 0.17
CA ARG A 80 -4.85 0.61 -0.48
C ARG A 80 -4.00 -0.29 0.40
N ARG A 81 -3.89 -0.01 1.71
CA ARG A 81 -3.18 -0.88 2.65
C ARG A 81 -3.81 -2.27 2.71
N ALA A 82 -5.13 -2.35 2.78
CA ALA A 82 -5.85 -3.62 2.82
C ALA A 82 -5.68 -4.42 1.51
N ARG A 83 -5.67 -3.75 0.35
CA ARG A 83 -5.37 -4.35 -0.96
C ARG A 83 -3.94 -4.88 -1.02
N LEU A 84 -2.96 -4.10 -0.58
CA LEU A 84 -1.55 -4.52 -0.51
C LEU A 84 -1.36 -5.75 0.38
N ASP A 85 -2.08 -5.82 1.50
CA ASP A 85 -2.03 -6.94 2.43
C ASP A 85 -2.85 -8.15 1.99
N GLY A 86 -3.57 -8.08 0.86
CA GLY A 86 -4.44 -9.16 0.38
C GLY A 86 -5.71 -9.36 1.20
N LEU A 87 -6.10 -8.38 2.01
CA LEU A 87 -7.33 -8.40 2.83
C LEU A 87 -8.58 -7.99 2.03
N VAL A 88 -8.39 -7.33 0.89
CA VAL A 88 -9.46 -6.89 -0.01
C VAL A 88 -9.12 -7.37 -1.42
N GLU A 89 -10.09 -8.04 -2.05
CA GLU A 89 -9.97 -8.50 -3.43
C GLU A 89 -9.88 -7.33 -4.42
N GLU A 90 -9.46 -7.63 -5.65
CA GLU A 90 -9.41 -6.63 -6.69
C GLU A 90 -10.80 -6.35 -7.23
N GLY A 91 -11.12 -5.07 -7.37
CA GLY A 91 -12.35 -4.64 -7.99
C GLY A 91 -13.01 -3.52 -7.21
N ARG A 92 -13.69 -2.68 -7.97
CA ARG A 92 -14.41 -1.50 -7.46
C ARG A 92 -15.37 -1.85 -6.33
N GLU A 93 -16.09 -2.98 -6.43
CA GLU A 93 -17.10 -3.38 -5.44
C GLU A 93 -16.47 -3.76 -4.09
N ALA A 94 -15.48 -4.65 -4.07
CA ALA A 94 -14.79 -5.06 -2.86
C ALA A 94 -14.08 -3.88 -2.18
N GLU A 95 -13.42 -3.02 -2.96
CA GLU A 95 -12.77 -1.81 -2.47
C GLU A 95 -13.75 -0.81 -1.85
N LEU A 96 -14.91 -0.59 -2.50
CA LEU A 96 -15.93 0.31 -2.00
C LEU A 96 -16.62 -0.25 -0.75
N ALA A 97 -16.92 -1.54 -0.71
CA ALA A 97 -17.49 -2.21 0.46
C ALA A 97 -16.59 -2.05 1.68
N PHE A 98 -15.28 -2.27 1.51
CA PHE A 98 -14.29 -2.03 2.57
C PHE A 98 -14.26 -0.55 3.00
N ALA A 99 -14.28 0.38 2.04
CA ALA A 99 -14.27 1.82 2.33
C ALA A 99 -15.48 2.28 3.15
N LEU A 100 -16.65 1.67 2.92
CA LEU A 100 -17.91 1.98 3.60
C LEU A 100 -18.05 1.28 4.96
N GLY A 101 -17.11 0.40 5.32
CA GLY A 101 -17.19 -0.40 6.56
C GLY A 101 -18.30 -1.47 6.53
N THR A 102 -18.96 -1.65 5.40
CA THR A 102 -19.84 -2.78 5.13
C THR A 102 -18.96 -3.96 4.75
N ARG A 103 -18.64 -4.81 5.74
CA ARG A 103 -18.06 -6.12 5.44
C ARG A 103 -19.04 -6.87 4.53
N GLY A 104 -18.61 -7.14 3.29
CA GLY A 104 -19.28 -8.12 2.43
C GLY A 104 -19.19 -9.50 3.03
#